data_AF-A0A926FNB6-F1
#
_entry.id   AF-A0A926FNB6-F1
#
_cell.length_a   1.000
_cell.length_b   1.000
_cell.length_c   1.000
_cell.angle_alpha   90.00
_cell.angle_beta   90.00
_cell.angle_gamma   90.00
#
_symmetry.space_group_name_H-M   'P 1'
#
loop_
_entity.id
_entity.type
_entity.pdbx_description
1 polymer ?
#
loop_
_entity_poly.entity_id
_entity_poly.type
_entity_poly.pdbx_seq_one_letter_code
_entity_poly.pdbx_strand_id
1 'polypeptide(L)'
;MVNSNEYRSKVLNWITSYPDIDGVYMFCQHDRGTKQINDLTFLTQYMDVIKASYDADLEVLVGYSNTESLLYTLAGEISLTIGAFENTRMFSLDKFIVTDGDRRGPKARIYLPKLLNWINFDEAKILKDRYPQIWNKIYTASDKSDEAFELTKDPAFNSAILYKHYFKAFSDQIDELSSLSIQGRYKKLNEWIDEAIDLHDEISNHALRLDKHGNGDHLNTWAMQFAYLHNPMV
;
A
#
# COMPACT_ATOMS: atom_id res chain seq x y z
N MET A 1 2.30 10.35 19.22
CA MET A 1 1.91 9.29 18.24
C MET A 1 0.70 9.78 17.49
N VAL A 2 0.60 9.52 16.18
CA VAL A 2 -0.55 9.96 15.35
C VAL A 2 -1.87 9.53 15.96
N ASN A 3 -1.92 8.46 16.76
CA ASN A 3 -3.16 8.01 17.38
C ASN A 3 -3.66 8.86 18.58
N SER A 4 -2.87 9.82 19.07
CA SER A 4 -3.27 10.76 20.11
C SER A 4 -3.88 12.02 19.50
N ASN A 5 -5.14 12.32 19.85
CA ASN A 5 -5.82 13.57 19.47
C ASN A 5 -4.98 14.80 19.84
N GLU A 6 -4.49 14.85 21.07
CA GLU A 6 -3.67 15.97 21.56
C GLU A 6 -2.40 16.15 20.70
N TYR A 7 -1.73 15.05 20.35
CA TYR A 7 -0.55 15.09 19.51
C TYR A 7 -0.89 15.60 18.10
N ARG A 8 -1.97 15.11 17.48
CA ARG A 8 -2.43 15.56 16.15
C ARG A 8 -2.74 17.05 16.15
N SER A 9 -3.53 17.53 17.11
CA SER A 9 -3.87 18.95 17.23
C SER A 9 -2.64 19.82 17.45
N LYS A 10 -1.69 19.39 18.30
CA LYS A 10 -0.44 20.12 18.51
C LYS A 10 0.39 20.24 17.23
N VAL A 11 0.52 19.14 16.47
CA VAL A 11 1.29 19.14 15.22
C VAL A 11 0.61 20.03 14.19
N LEU A 12 -0.70 19.88 13.97
CA LEU A 12 -1.44 20.68 13.01
C LEU A 12 -1.39 22.17 13.37
N ASN A 13 -1.64 22.54 14.63
CA ASN A 13 -1.54 23.92 15.09
C ASN A 13 -0.13 24.48 14.95
N TRP A 14 0.89 23.66 15.20
CA TRP A 14 2.28 24.11 15.04
C TRP A 14 2.58 24.41 13.58
N ILE A 15 2.25 23.50 12.65
CA ILE A 15 2.50 23.67 11.22
C ILE A 15 1.77 24.91 10.69
N THR A 16 0.49 25.09 11.05
CA THR A 16 -0.32 26.21 10.56
C THR A 16 -0.04 27.55 11.26
N SER A 17 0.73 27.55 12.34
CA SER A 17 1.11 28.79 13.05
C SER A 17 2.21 29.60 12.37
N TYR A 18 2.90 29.02 11.38
CA TYR A 18 3.97 29.68 10.63
C TYR A 18 3.51 29.95 9.20
N PRO A 19 3.24 31.22 8.83
CA PRO A 19 2.78 31.56 7.48
C PRO A 19 3.83 31.31 6.40
N ASP A 20 5.11 31.16 6.77
CA ASP A 20 6.21 30.88 5.85
C ASP A 20 6.35 29.37 5.50
N ILE A 21 5.48 28.50 6.03
CA ILE A 21 5.46 27.08 5.69
C ILE A 21 4.45 26.85 4.57
N ASP A 22 4.95 26.63 3.36
CA ASP A 22 4.11 26.33 2.19
C ASP A 22 3.61 24.88 2.14
N GLY A 23 4.29 23.97 2.86
CA GLY A 23 4.02 22.55 2.72
C GLY A 23 4.71 21.66 3.75
N VAL A 24 4.33 20.38 3.72
CA VAL A 24 4.72 19.36 4.69
C VAL A 24 5.09 18.05 4.00
N TYR A 25 6.24 17.50 4.40
CA TYR A 25 6.62 16.14 4.06
C TYR A 25 6.32 15.21 5.24
N MET A 26 5.31 14.35 5.08
CA MET A 26 4.77 13.51 6.15
C MET A 26 5.21 12.07 6.01
N PHE A 27 5.77 11.49 7.07
CA PHE A 27 5.91 10.04 7.20
C PHE A 27 5.64 9.65 8.64
N CYS A 28 5.15 8.43 8.85
CA CYS A 28 4.82 7.95 10.18
C CYS A 28 5.57 6.66 10.51
N GLN A 29 6.08 6.57 11.74
CA GLN A 29 6.44 5.29 12.33
C GLN A 29 5.17 4.59 12.79
N HIS A 30 4.93 3.40 12.27
CA HIS A 30 3.86 2.52 12.73
C HIS A 30 4.39 1.10 12.79
N ASP A 31 4.75 0.67 14.00
CA ASP A 31 5.30 -0.66 14.24
C ASP A 31 4.19 -1.70 14.10
N ARG A 32 4.35 -2.63 13.16
CA ARG A 32 3.34 -3.64 12.81
C ARG A 32 3.97 -4.97 12.42
N GLY A 33 3.25 -6.05 12.66
CA GLY A 33 3.66 -7.42 12.33
C GLY A 33 3.40 -7.83 10.87
N THR A 34 2.69 -6.99 10.10
CA THR A 34 2.28 -7.20 8.71
C THR A 34 2.88 -6.14 7.79
N LYS A 35 3.04 -6.45 6.50
CA LYS A 35 3.59 -5.49 5.52
C LYS A 35 2.57 -4.41 5.17
N GLN A 36 1.34 -4.83 4.91
CA GLN A 36 0.19 -3.95 4.71
C GLN A 36 -0.37 -3.48 6.05
N ILE A 37 -0.95 -2.28 6.05
CA ILE A 37 -1.62 -1.69 7.22
C ILE A 37 -2.96 -2.39 7.42
N ASN A 38 -3.13 -3.00 8.59
CA ASN A 38 -4.37 -3.66 9.03
C ASN A 38 -4.89 -3.08 10.35
N ASP A 39 -4.57 -1.81 10.64
CA ASP A 39 -5.05 -1.07 11.80
C ASP A 39 -5.95 0.05 11.29
N LEU A 40 -7.27 -0.14 11.43
CA LEU A 40 -8.26 0.83 11.00
C LEU A 40 -8.09 2.17 11.71
N THR A 41 -7.83 2.14 13.02
CA THR A 41 -7.70 3.37 13.83
C THR A 41 -6.51 4.19 13.35
N PHE A 42 -5.37 3.55 13.13
CA PHE A 42 -4.20 4.21 12.56
C PHE A 42 -4.49 4.79 11.18
N LEU A 43 -5.09 3.99 10.29
CA LEU A 43 -5.36 4.40 8.91
C LEU A 43 -6.30 5.61 8.85
N THR A 44 -7.41 5.59 9.60
CA THR A 44 -8.34 6.72 9.70
C THR A 44 -7.61 7.97 10.20
N GLN A 45 -6.92 7.86 11.32
CA GLN A 45 -6.30 9.02 11.98
C GLN A 45 -5.15 9.61 11.18
N TYR A 46 -4.43 8.78 10.42
CA TYR A 46 -3.37 9.27 9.54
C TYR A 46 -3.96 9.97 8.31
N MET A 47 -5.00 9.40 7.70
CA MET A 47 -5.73 10.06 6.60
C MET A 47 -6.36 11.38 7.04
N ASP A 48 -6.91 11.47 8.26
CA ASP A 48 -7.45 12.70 8.82
C ASP A 48 -6.37 13.79 8.94
N VAL A 49 -5.15 13.43 9.35
CA VAL A 49 -4.03 14.39 9.43
C VAL A 49 -3.60 14.87 8.04
N ILE A 50 -3.51 13.95 7.07
CA ILE A 50 -3.17 14.28 5.68
C ILE A 50 -4.22 15.25 5.11
N LYS A 51 -5.50 14.89 5.27
CA LYS A 51 -6.62 15.71 4.80
C LYS A 51 -6.67 17.07 5.49
N ALA A 52 -6.56 17.12 6.81
CA ALA A 52 -6.58 18.37 7.56
C ALA A 52 -5.44 19.31 7.17
N SER A 53 -4.28 18.76 6.79
CA SER A 53 -3.16 19.56 6.31
C SER A 53 -3.40 20.10 4.90
N TYR A 54 -3.96 19.27 4.02
CA TYR A 54 -4.38 19.69 2.69
C TYR A 54 -5.48 20.76 2.75
N ASP A 55 -6.50 20.56 3.59
CA ASP A 55 -7.61 21.50 3.81
C ASP A 55 -7.15 22.81 4.47
N ALA A 56 -5.93 22.85 5.02
CA ALA A 56 -5.28 24.06 5.55
C ALA A 56 -4.39 24.77 4.50
N ASP A 57 -4.60 24.47 3.21
CA ASP A 57 -3.88 25.04 2.06
C ASP A 57 -2.36 24.75 2.04
N LEU A 58 -1.92 23.65 2.67
CA LEU A 58 -0.53 23.21 2.61
C LEU A 58 -0.29 22.27 1.43
N GLU A 59 0.88 22.38 0.79
CA GLU A 59 1.37 21.32 -0.10
C GLU A 59 1.70 20.07 0.72
N VAL A 60 0.99 18.96 0.47
CA VAL A 60 1.19 17.72 1.24
C VAL A 60 1.92 16.68 0.40
N LEU A 61 3.10 16.25 0.88
CA LEU A 61 3.86 15.14 0.32
C LEU A 61 3.91 13.99 1.34
N VAL A 62 3.42 12.80 0.97
CA VAL A 62 3.44 11.62 1.85
C VAL A 62 4.61 10.70 1.52
N GLY A 63 5.44 10.49 2.53
CA GLY A 63 6.67 9.71 2.59
C GLY A 63 6.45 8.22 2.83
N TYR A 64 7.43 7.41 2.41
CA TYR A 64 7.58 6.00 2.83
C TYR A 64 6.32 5.14 2.62
N SER A 65 5.51 5.45 1.61
CA SER A 65 4.23 4.78 1.43
C SER A 65 4.37 3.44 0.71
N ASN A 66 3.44 2.54 0.98
CA ASN A 66 3.27 1.25 0.31
C ASN A 66 1.92 1.23 -0.43
N THR A 67 1.33 0.05 -0.63
CA THR A 67 0.07 -0.12 -1.36
C THR A 67 -1.09 0.67 -0.76
N GLU A 68 -1.10 0.96 0.55
CA GLU A 68 -2.11 1.83 1.19
C GLU A 68 -2.13 3.26 0.64
N SER A 69 -1.08 3.70 -0.07
CA SER A 69 -1.06 5.03 -0.71
C SER A 69 -2.20 5.24 -1.70
N LEU A 70 -2.77 4.16 -2.26
CA LEU A 70 -3.99 4.22 -3.05
C LEU A 70 -5.13 4.89 -2.26
N LEU A 71 -5.25 4.61 -0.96
CA LEU A 71 -6.27 5.21 -0.10
C LEU A 71 -6.00 6.69 0.17
N TYR A 72 -4.72 7.07 0.27
CA TYR A 72 -4.33 8.45 0.54
C TYR A 72 -4.73 9.41 -0.60
N THR A 73 -4.95 8.89 -1.81
CA THR A 73 -5.48 9.68 -2.95
C THR A 73 -6.86 10.31 -2.69
N LEU A 74 -7.56 9.88 -1.65
CA LEU A 74 -8.86 10.42 -1.21
C LEU A 74 -8.71 11.65 -0.30
N ALA A 75 -7.52 11.92 0.22
CA ALA A 75 -7.29 13.00 1.17
C ALA A 75 -7.17 14.39 0.52
N GLY A 76 -7.09 14.45 -0.82
CA GLY A 76 -6.96 15.69 -1.58
C GLY A 76 -6.08 15.52 -2.82
N GLU A 77 -5.69 16.64 -3.42
CA GLU A 77 -4.65 16.68 -4.45
C GLU A 77 -3.26 16.74 -3.77
N ILE A 78 -2.81 15.57 -3.32
CA ILE A 78 -1.54 15.40 -2.59
C ILE A 78 -0.49 14.70 -3.45
N SER A 79 0.77 14.84 -3.07
CA SER A 79 1.87 14.09 -3.68
C SER A 79 2.22 12.85 -2.85
N LEU A 80 2.53 11.74 -3.53
CA LEU A 80 2.84 10.46 -2.90
C LEU A 80 4.25 10.01 -3.30
N THR A 81 5.02 9.52 -2.32
CA THR A 81 6.32 8.87 -2.57
C THR A 81 6.22 7.40 -2.20
N ILE A 82 6.54 6.53 -3.18
CA ILE A 82 6.33 5.09 -3.05
C ILE A 82 7.69 4.39 -3.13
N GLY A 83 8.01 3.64 -2.07
CA GLY A 83 9.31 2.99 -1.93
C GLY A 83 9.45 1.74 -2.81
N ALA A 84 10.64 1.49 -3.34
CA ALA A 84 10.94 0.26 -4.08
C ALA A 84 11.03 -0.94 -3.14
N PHE A 85 11.81 -0.82 -2.07
CA PHE A 85 12.13 -1.92 -1.17
C PHE A 85 11.22 -1.92 0.05
N GLU A 86 10.95 -3.08 0.63
CA GLU A 86 10.10 -3.21 1.82
C GLU A 86 10.59 -2.35 3.00
N ASN A 87 11.90 -2.21 3.16
CA ASN A 87 12.48 -1.34 4.19
C ASN A 87 12.29 0.17 3.90
N THR A 88 12.00 0.56 2.66
CA THR A 88 11.67 1.94 2.27
C THR A 88 10.15 2.22 2.23
N ARG A 89 9.33 1.22 2.55
CA ARG A 89 7.86 1.26 2.54
C ARG A 89 7.22 1.31 3.93
N MET A 90 8.06 1.45 4.96
CA MET A 90 7.66 1.58 6.35
C MET A 90 8.79 2.29 7.08
N PHE A 91 8.52 3.43 7.70
CA PHE A 91 9.53 4.11 8.51
C PHE A 91 9.70 3.39 9.86
N SER A 92 10.95 3.21 10.30
CA SER A 92 11.27 2.62 11.62
C SER A 92 12.67 3.08 12.04
N LEU A 93 12.79 3.55 13.29
CA LEU A 93 14.05 4.01 13.85
C LEU A 93 15.07 2.86 14.03
N ASP A 94 14.60 1.63 14.26
CA ASP A 94 15.45 0.46 14.43
C ASP A 94 16.33 0.17 13.20
N LYS A 95 15.94 0.67 12.02
CA LYS A 95 16.72 0.53 10.78
C LYS A 95 18.00 1.35 10.80
N PHE A 96 18.09 2.35 11.67
CA PHE A 96 19.28 3.16 11.87
C PHE A 96 20.17 2.62 12.99
N ILE A 97 19.75 1.55 13.68
CA ILE A 97 20.54 0.86 14.70
C ILE A 97 21.32 -0.27 14.01
N VAL A 98 22.66 -0.11 13.95
CA VAL A 98 23.56 -1.16 13.45
C VAL A 98 23.44 -2.37 14.38
N THR A 99 23.06 -3.50 13.81
CA THR A 99 22.96 -4.77 14.52
C THR A 99 23.85 -5.78 13.81
N ASP A 100 24.88 -6.25 14.51
CA ASP A 100 25.76 -7.31 14.02
C ASP A 100 25.02 -8.66 14.10
N GLY A 101 24.68 -9.23 12.96
CA GLY A 101 24.10 -10.57 12.88
C GLY A 101 23.74 -10.98 11.45
N ASP A 102 23.93 -12.26 11.14
CA ASP A 102 23.51 -12.86 9.88
C ASP A 102 21.97 -12.84 9.77
N ARG A 103 21.43 -11.86 9.03
CA ARG A 103 20.01 -11.78 8.74
C ARG A 103 19.71 -12.53 7.45
N ARG A 104 18.86 -13.55 7.52
CA ARG A 104 18.31 -14.20 6.33
C ARG A 104 17.42 -13.19 5.59
N GLY A 105 17.72 -12.94 4.32
CA GLY A 105 16.93 -12.06 3.48
C GLY A 105 15.48 -12.54 3.34
N PRO A 106 14.51 -11.62 3.14
CA PRO A 106 13.11 -11.98 2.96
C PRO A 106 12.92 -12.83 1.70
N LYS A 107 11.76 -13.48 1.59
CA LYS A 107 11.35 -14.16 0.35
C LYS A 107 11.07 -13.13 -0.74
N ALA A 108 11.38 -13.50 -1.99
CA ALA A 108 10.99 -12.71 -3.14
C ALA A 108 9.47 -12.67 -3.31
N ARG A 109 8.97 -11.53 -3.75
CA ARG A 109 7.54 -11.25 -3.87
C ARG A 109 7.23 -10.51 -5.16
N ILE A 110 6.05 -10.74 -5.70
CA ILE A 110 5.53 -10.04 -6.86
C ILE A 110 4.25 -9.30 -6.47
N TYR A 111 4.12 -8.06 -6.93
CA TYR A 111 2.89 -7.30 -6.79
C TYR A 111 1.86 -7.81 -7.79
N LEU A 112 0.63 -8.02 -7.34
CA LEU A 112 -0.50 -8.33 -8.20
C LEU A 112 -1.55 -7.23 -8.01
N PRO A 113 -1.74 -6.32 -9.00
CA PRO A 113 -2.64 -5.17 -8.88
C PRO A 113 -4.07 -5.57 -8.53
N LYS A 114 -4.55 -6.67 -9.14
CA LYS A 114 -5.87 -7.24 -8.89
C LYS A 114 -6.08 -7.77 -7.49
N LEU A 115 -5.00 -8.09 -6.77
CA LEU A 115 -5.05 -8.50 -5.37
C LEU A 115 -4.77 -7.35 -4.40
N LEU A 116 -4.44 -6.15 -4.93
CA LEU A 116 -3.92 -5.01 -4.16
C LEU A 116 -2.86 -5.44 -3.14
N ASN A 117 -1.98 -6.36 -3.52
CA ASN A 117 -1.02 -6.95 -2.60
C ASN A 117 0.21 -7.57 -3.27
N TRP A 118 1.21 -7.85 -2.42
CA TRP A 118 2.42 -8.59 -2.75
C TRP A 118 2.35 -10.01 -2.20
N ILE A 119 2.38 -11.01 -3.08
CA ILE A 119 2.41 -12.42 -2.69
C ILE A 119 3.81 -13.01 -2.85
N ASN A 120 4.12 -14.14 -2.19
CA ASN A 120 5.41 -14.79 -2.42
C ASN A 120 5.53 -15.24 -3.88
N PHE A 121 6.71 -15.09 -4.44
CA PHE A 121 6.95 -15.47 -5.84
C PHE A 121 6.72 -16.97 -6.06
N ASP A 122 7.10 -17.81 -5.09
CA ASP A 122 6.84 -19.27 -5.13
C ASP A 122 5.33 -19.58 -5.15
N GLU A 123 4.53 -18.84 -4.37
CA GLU A 123 3.06 -18.98 -4.35
C GLU A 123 2.46 -18.53 -5.69
N ALA A 124 2.98 -17.44 -6.26
CA ALA A 124 2.58 -16.96 -7.59
C ALA A 124 2.85 -18.01 -8.67
N LYS A 125 4.02 -18.69 -8.63
CA LYS A 125 4.34 -19.80 -9.54
C LYS A 125 3.36 -20.96 -9.38
N ILE A 126 3.04 -21.35 -8.14
CA ILE A 126 2.05 -22.42 -7.89
C ILE A 126 0.69 -22.03 -8.48
N LEU A 127 0.23 -20.79 -8.30
CA LEU A 127 -1.01 -20.29 -8.90
C LEU A 127 -0.96 -20.35 -10.42
N LYS A 128 0.12 -19.86 -11.03
CA LYS A 128 0.33 -19.90 -12.48
C LYS A 128 0.28 -21.32 -13.05
N ASP A 129 0.98 -22.26 -12.43
CA ASP A 129 1.19 -23.60 -12.98
C ASP A 129 0.02 -24.55 -12.70
N ARG A 130 -0.59 -24.45 -11.51
CA ARG A 130 -1.61 -25.42 -11.04
C ARG A 130 -3.04 -24.88 -11.08
N TYR A 131 -3.22 -23.57 -11.12
CA TYR A 131 -4.52 -22.91 -11.07
C TYR A 131 -4.64 -21.83 -12.15
N PRO A 132 -4.43 -22.16 -13.44
CA PRO A 132 -4.39 -21.18 -14.53
C PRO A 132 -5.68 -20.36 -14.65
N GLN A 133 -6.82 -20.93 -14.30
CA GLN A 133 -8.11 -20.23 -14.28
C GLN A 133 -8.16 -19.09 -13.25
N ILE A 134 -7.50 -19.25 -12.09
CA ILE A 134 -7.38 -18.20 -11.08
C ILE A 134 -6.28 -17.23 -11.49
N TRP A 135 -5.14 -17.75 -11.97
CA TRP A 135 -4.02 -16.95 -12.45
C TRP A 135 -4.44 -15.91 -13.49
N ASN A 136 -5.25 -16.32 -14.48
CA ASN A 136 -5.73 -15.45 -15.54
C ASN A 136 -6.61 -14.28 -15.03
N LYS A 137 -7.22 -14.40 -13.85
CA LYS A 137 -8.01 -13.33 -13.23
C LYS A 137 -7.13 -12.33 -12.47
N ILE A 138 -6.09 -12.83 -11.82
CA ILE A 138 -5.26 -12.03 -10.89
C ILE A 138 -4.01 -11.45 -11.55
N TYR A 139 -3.54 -12.05 -12.64
CA TYR A 139 -2.29 -11.65 -13.28
C TYR A 139 -2.49 -10.45 -14.20
N THR A 140 -1.68 -9.42 -13.97
CA THR A 140 -1.56 -8.28 -14.88
C THR A 140 -0.19 -8.32 -15.51
N ALA A 141 -0.14 -8.64 -16.81
CA ALA A 141 1.11 -8.77 -17.54
C ALA A 141 1.79 -7.41 -17.72
N SER A 142 3.11 -7.46 -17.78
CA SER A 142 4.01 -6.37 -18.15
C SER A 142 5.28 -6.99 -18.70
N ASP A 143 6.03 -6.27 -19.53
CA ASP A 143 7.31 -6.73 -20.07
C ASP A 143 8.27 -7.20 -18.97
N LYS A 144 8.12 -6.70 -17.73
CA LYS A 144 8.97 -7.06 -16.59
C LYS A 144 8.46 -8.26 -15.81
N SER A 145 7.14 -8.45 -15.70
CA SER A 145 6.60 -9.62 -15.00
C SER A 145 6.76 -10.89 -15.82
N ASP A 146 6.57 -10.82 -17.13
CA ASP A 146 6.77 -11.97 -18.02
C ASP A 146 8.24 -12.41 -17.98
N GLU A 147 9.17 -11.45 -18.13
CA GLU A 147 10.61 -11.68 -18.00
C GLU A 147 10.96 -12.31 -16.63
N ALA A 148 10.28 -11.93 -15.53
CA ALA A 148 10.53 -12.50 -14.20
C ALA A 148 10.14 -13.98 -14.09
N PHE A 149 9.07 -14.41 -14.78
CA PHE A 149 8.64 -15.82 -14.78
C PHE A 149 9.42 -16.70 -15.75
N GLU A 150 10.15 -16.11 -16.71
CA GLU A 150 10.97 -16.82 -17.70
C GLU A 150 12.41 -17.04 -17.24
N LEU A 151 12.83 -16.44 -16.11
CA LEU A 151 14.17 -16.60 -15.57
C LEU A 151 14.48 -18.07 -15.25
N THR A 152 15.68 -18.52 -15.64
CA THR A 152 16.17 -19.88 -15.33
C THR A 152 16.38 -20.10 -13.82
N LYS A 153 16.57 -19.01 -13.06
CA LYS A 153 16.69 -19.02 -11.60
C LYS A 153 15.64 -18.09 -11.03
N ASP A 154 15.00 -18.53 -9.95
CA ASP A 154 14.02 -17.69 -9.26
C ASP A 154 14.65 -16.38 -8.79
N PRO A 155 13.95 -15.25 -8.98
CA PRO A 155 14.47 -13.94 -8.60
C PRO A 155 14.68 -13.89 -7.09
N ALA A 156 15.82 -13.32 -6.66
CA ALA A 156 16.04 -12.97 -5.27
C ALA A 156 15.15 -11.78 -4.87
N PHE A 157 14.96 -11.57 -3.56
CA PHE A 157 14.09 -10.49 -3.05
C PHE A 157 14.54 -9.10 -3.52
N ASN A 158 15.84 -8.89 -3.72
CA ASN A 158 16.41 -7.63 -4.20
C ASN A 158 16.45 -7.52 -5.73
N SER A 159 15.83 -8.45 -6.46
CA SER A 159 15.82 -8.43 -7.91
C SER A 159 15.02 -7.24 -8.46
N ALA A 160 15.70 -6.38 -9.22
CA ALA A 160 15.10 -5.16 -9.77
C ALA A 160 13.88 -5.43 -10.64
N ILE A 161 13.77 -6.61 -11.25
CA ILE A 161 12.70 -6.97 -12.17
C ILE A 161 11.31 -6.96 -11.50
N LEU A 162 11.23 -7.47 -10.27
CA LEU A 162 10.00 -7.53 -9.48
C LEU A 162 9.52 -6.11 -9.12
N TYR A 163 10.46 -5.22 -8.81
CA TYR A 163 10.17 -3.84 -8.46
C TYR A 163 9.84 -2.97 -9.67
N LYS A 164 10.47 -3.21 -10.82
CA LYS A 164 10.12 -2.53 -12.07
C LYS A 164 8.70 -2.90 -12.52
N HIS A 165 8.32 -4.17 -12.41
CA HIS A 165 6.94 -4.60 -12.63
C HIS A 165 5.99 -3.83 -11.70
N TYR A 166 6.28 -3.81 -10.40
CA TYR A 166 5.47 -3.08 -9.44
C TYR A 166 5.32 -1.61 -9.80
N PHE A 167 6.42 -0.90 -10.05
CA PHE A 167 6.34 0.53 -10.35
C PHE A 167 5.54 0.81 -11.60
N LYS A 168 5.65 -0.05 -12.63
CA LYS A 168 4.82 0.09 -13.83
C LYS A 168 3.34 -0.08 -13.49
N ALA A 169 2.99 -1.21 -12.88
CA ALA A 169 1.59 -1.54 -12.61
C ALA A 169 0.95 -0.59 -11.59
N PHE A 170 1.70 -0.16 -10.58
CA PHE A 170 1.23 0.76 -9.56
C PHE A 170 1.13 2.20 -10.08
N SER A 171 2.05 2.63 -10.95
CA SER A 171 1.93 3.92 -11.64
C SER A 171 0.65 3.96 -12.47
N ASP A 172 0.34 2.89 -13.20
CA ASP A 172 -0.90 2.82 -13.99
C ASP A 172 -2.16 2.95 -13.11
N GLN A 173 -2.16 2.36 -11.90
CA GLN A 173 -3.24 2.54 -10.92
C GLN A 173 -3.34 3.99 -10.40
N ILE A 174 -2.20 4.62 -10.09
CA ILE A 174 -2.16 6.02 -9.65
C ILE A 174 -2.59 6.97 -10.77
N ASP A 175 -2.19 6.72 -12.01
CA ASP A 175 -2.58 7.51 -13.18
C ASP A 175 -4.09 7.41 -13.45
N GLU A 176 -4.66 6.21 -13.28
CA GLU A 176 -6.11 6.03 -13.37
C GLU A 176 -6.83 6.84 -12.29
N LEU A 177 -6.39 6.77 -11.03
CA LEU A 177 -7.00 7.52 -9.94
C LEU A 177 -6.82 9.04 -10.09
N SER A 178 -5.66 9.50 -10.53
CA SER A 178 -5.34 10.93 -10.68
C SER A 178 -6.22 11.60 -11.75
N SER A 179 -6.65 10.84 -12.76
CA SER A 179 -7.60 11.30 -13.79
C SER A 179 -9.04 11.48 -13.30
N LEU A 180 -9.37 10.99 -12.10
CA LEU A 180 -10.71 11.00 -11.53
C LEU A 180 -10.88 12.09 -10.46
N SER A 181 -12.12 12.56 -10.28
CA SER A 181 -12.49 13.35 -9.09
C SER A 181 -12.37 12.50 -7.81
N ILE A 182 -12.32 13.13 -6.64
CA ILE A 182 -12.30 12.40 -5.35
C ILE A 182 -13.44 11.38 -5.24
N GLN A 183 -14.65 11.72 -5.69
CA GLN A 183 -15.78 10.78 -5.71
C GLN A 183 -15.55 9.61 -6.70
N GLY A 184 -14.95 9.89 -7.85
CA GLY A 184 -14.55 8.86 -8.81
C GLY A 184 -13.48 7.93 -8.24
N ARG A 185 -12.45 8.48 -7.59
CA ARG A 185 -11.40 7.73 -6.87
C ARG A 185 -12.03 6.83 -5.80
N TYR A 186 -12.94 7.37 -5.00
CA TYR A 186 -13.69 6.61 -3.97
C TYR A 186 -14.40 5.41 -4.57
N LYS A 187 -15.18 5.61 -5.64
CA LYS A 187 -15.93 4.53 -6.28
C LYS A 187 -14.98 3.47 -6.84
N LYS A 188 -13.93 3.90 -7.53
CA LYS A 188 -12.96 3.02 -8.17
C LYS A 188 -12.16 2.18 -7.16
N LEU A 189 -11.75 2.79 -6.04
CA LEU A 189 -11.06 2.08 -4.97
C LEU A 189 -11.95 1.05 -4.29
N ASN A 190 -13.23 1.35 -4.04
CA ASN A 190 -14.17 0.37 -3.53
C ASN A 190 -14.32 -0.81 -4.51
N GLU A 191 -14.51 -0.53 -5.81
CA GLU A 191 -14.57 -1.58 -6.84
C GLU A 191 -13.32 -2.48 -6.82
N TRP A 192 -12.12 -1.90 -6.72
CA TRP A 192 -10.88 -2.68 -6.64
C TRP A 192 -10.73 -3.47 -5.34
N ILE A 193 -11.18 -2.93 -4.21
CA ILE A 193 -11.10 -3.63 -2.92
C ILE A 193 -12.08 -4.79 -2.88
N ASP A 194 -13.32 -4.58 -3.33
CA ASP A 194 -14.31 -5.64 -3.45
C ASP A 194 -13.81 -6.75 -4.39
N GLU A 195 -13.29 -6.39 -5.57
CA GLU A 195 -12.68 -7.33 -6.50
C GLU A 195 -11.50 -8.08 -5.86
N ALA A 196 -10.63 -7.39 -5.12
CA ALA A 196 -9.50 -8.02 -4.47
C ALA A 196 -9.93 -9.00 -3.36
N ILE A 197 -10.95 -8.65 -2.56
CA ILE A 197 -11.51 -9.53 -1.53
C ILE A 197 -12.02 -10.82 -2.18
N ASP A 198 -12.86 -10.69 -3.21
CA ASP A 198 -13.42 -11.84 -3.94
C ASP A 198 -12.32 -12.75 -4.50
N LEU A 199 -11.24 -12.17 -5.05
CA LEU A 199 -10.12 -12.92 -5.60
C LEU A 199 -9.27 -13.62 -4.52
N HIS A 200 -9.06 -13.00 -3.36
CA HIS A 200 -8.39 -13.66 -2.22
C HIS A 200 -9.24 -14.80 -1.66
N ASP A 201 -10.56 -14.62 -1.59
CA ASP A 201 -11.49 -15.68 -1.19
C ASP A 201 -11.47 -16.83 -2.19
N GLU A 202 -11.45 -16.56 -3.50
CA GLU A 202 -11.31 -17.60 -4.52
C GLU A 202 -9.99 -18.38 -4.37
N ILE A 203 -8.87 -17.68 -4.16
CA ILE A 203 -7.55 -18.31 -3.93
C ILE A 203 -7.59 -19.20 -2.69
N SER A 204 -8.11 -18.69 -1.57
CA SER A 204 -8.09 -19.40 -0.29
C SER A 204 -9.01 -20.63 -0.27
N ASN A 205 -10.15 -20.57 -0.97
CA ASN A 205 -11.13 -21.65 -1.03
C ASN A 205 -10.79 -22.73 -2.07
N HIS A 206 -10.08 -22.37 -3.15
CA HIS A 206 -9.92 -23.26 -4.32
C HIS A 206 -8.48 -23.55 -4.74
N ALA A 207 -7.48 -22.83 -4.19
CA ALA A 207 -6.08 -23.03 -4.54
C ALA A 207 -5.20 -23.32 -3.34
N LEU A 208 -4.72 -22.27 -2.66
CA LEU A 208 -3.80 -22.40 -1.55
C LEU A 208 -3.98 -21.26 -0.55
N ARG A 209 -3.57 -21.52 0.68
CA ARG A 209 -3.48 -20.48 1.70
C ARG A 209 -2.18 -19.70 1.51
N LEU A 210 -2.30 -18.45 1.05
CA LEU A 210 -1.17 -17.52 0.95
C LEU A 210 -0.59 -17.21 2.34
N ASP A 211 0.67 -16.76 2.37
CA ASP A 211 1.28 -16.38 3.64
C ASP A 211 0.63 -15.16 4.30
N LYS A 212 0.96 -14.95 5.59
CA LYS A 212 0.41 -13.89 6.45
C LYS A 212 0.55 -12.44 5.93
N HIS A 213 1.35 -12.23 4.90
CA HIS A 213 1.56 -10.92 4.31
C HIS A 213 1.03 -10.84 2.86
N GLY A 214 0.66 -11.98 2.27
CA GLY A 214 0.07 -12.10 0.93
C GLY A 214 -1.43 -12.37 0.93
N ASN A 215 -2.01 -12.80 2.06
CA ASN A 215 -3.37 -13.33 2.19
C ASN A 215 -4.53 -12.31 2.14
N GLY A 216 -4.26 -11.01 2.03
CA GLY A 216 -5.33 -10.02 1.88
C GLY A 216 -6.03 -9.60 3.17
N ASP A 217 -5.55 -10.00 4.36
CA ASP A 217 -6.19 -9.66 5.65
C ASP A 217 -6.40 -8.14 5.86
N HIS A 218 -5.61 -7.30 5.19
CA HIS A 218 -5.73 -5.83 5.25
C HIS A 218 -6.95 -5.27 4.52
N LEU A 219 -7.50 -5.99 3.53
CA LEU A 219 -8.54 -5.47 2.64
C LEU A 219 -9.85 -5.18 3.38
N ASN A 220 -10.20 -6.00 4.38
CA ASN A 220 -11.38 -5.74 5.21
C ASN A 220 -11.24 -4.43 5.99
N THR A 221 -10.04 -4.14 6.52
CA THR A 221 -9.75 -2.86 7.17
C THR A 221 -9.83 -1.71 6.16
N TRP A 222 -9.34 -1.90 4.93
CA TRP A 222 -9.42 -0.88 3.90
C TRP A 222 -10.87 -0.61 3.46
N ALA A 223 -11.68 -1.65 3.29
CA ALA A 223 -13.11 -1.53 3.00
C ALA A 223 -13.85 -0.76 4.11
N MET A 224 -13.58 -1.10 5.38
CA MET A 224 -14.16 -0.37 6.52
C MET A 224 -13.78 1.11 6.52
N GLN A 225 -12.56 1.47 6.12
CA GLN A 225 -12.13 2.86 6.03
C GLN A 225 -13.04 3.71 5.13
N PHE A 226 -13.57 3.16 4.03
CA PHE A 226 -14.50 3.87 3.16
C PHE A 226 -15.84 4.16 3.85
N ALA A 227 -16.32 3.25 4.69
CA ALA A 227 -17.55 3.47 5.47
C ALA A 227 -17.39 4.65 6.45
N TYR A 228 -16.20 4.86 7.02
CA TYR A 228 -15.91 6.02 7.88
C TYR A 228 -15.83 7.34 7.10
N LEU A 229 -15.34 7.32 5.86
CA LEU A 229 -15.30 8.53 5.01
C LEU A 229 -16.70 9.00 4.56
N HIS A 230 -17.69 8.10 4.52
CA HIS A 230 -19.08 8.42 4.14
C HIS A 230 -19.98 8.81 5.33
N ASN A 231 -19.58 8.46 6.55
CA ASN A 231 -20.22 8.90 7.78
C ASN A 231 -19.15 9.55 8.67
N PRO A 232 -18.85 10.85 8.49
CA PRO A 232 -18.18 11.57 9.56
C PRO A 232 -19.11 11.47 10.76
N MET A 233 -18.75 10.62 11.74
CA MET A 233 -19.50 10.59 12.99
C MET A 233 -19.49 12.01 13.55
N VAL A 234 -20.71 12.50 13.71
CA VAL A 234 -21.14 13.71 14.41
C VAL A 234 -20.21 14.12 15.54
#